data_AF-A0AAV2F2U7-F1
#
_entry.id   AF-A0AAV2F2U7-F1
#
_cell.length_a   1.000
_cell.length_b   1.000
_cell.length_c   1.000
_cell.angle_alpha   90.00
_cell.angle_beta   90.00
_cell.angle_gamma   90.00
#
_symmetry.space_group_name_H-M   'P 1'
#
loop_
_entity.id
_entity.type
_entity.pdbx_description
1 polymer ?
#
loop_
_entity_poly.entity_id
_entity_poly.type
_entity_poly.pdbx_seq_one_letter_code
_entity_poly.pdbx_strand_id
1 'polypeptide(L)'
;MCIKNGLSTSFWTNRWIDGGELLLDYARPGGPEPNPNLPVAALVQTSGEWDIAMLKQLLTEDGVLQVIGVQPPQELAGEDSATWGPEQDGRFRVRSAYNIAAQADGTTSSTDWRTIWRWQGPARVRHFLWLAARDRLLTNAERERRHLTPSALCSHYKNGPETILHVLRDCHFPRLTWLQVIQPSEHQTFFGLHLQDWLLRYIRQPSLSLLFGIFCWSLWRTRNDRVFAGKVVSAEVFLHRVQAWVNVVQNAMDRDKEIQHPSPPARTEEMISWTPPPPEWVTLNSEGSVNPESSHAAAGGLIRDHIGRCLAAFTMNLGICSVTRAELRGVAEGLQLAWDLGFRRVKVQLDSRCALQILQSPHREDHRHSAVVGRFQALIGRDWEVSTSHVYRESNKCADYLASRGHHVPLGFSYFPFDDPTLGHWLLYDIQGVSEPRLVLNEG
;
A
#
# COMPACT_ATOMS: atom_id res chain seq x y z
N MET A 1 -6.59 -2.93 -17.38
CA MET A 1 -6.88 -1.99 -18.49
C MET A 1 -7.61 -0.78 -17.92
N CYS A 2 -7.41 0.41 -18.49
CA CYS A 2 -8.28 1.56 -18.28
C CYS A 2 -9.20 1.68 -19.50
N ILE A 3 -10.51 1.57 -19.27
CA ILE A 3 -11.53 1.59 -20.32
C ILE A 3 -12.04 3.01 -20.49
N LYS A 4 -11.95 3.55 -21.71
CA LYS A 4 -12.39 4.89 -22.08
C LYS A 4 -13.54 4.80 -23.09
N ASN A 5 -13.27 4.69 -24.39
CA ASN A 5 -14.32 4.47 -25.38
C ASN A 5 -14.81 3.03 -25.44
N GLY A 6 -14.06 2.05 -24.91
CA GLY A 6 -14.43 0.65 -24.83
C GLY A 6 -14.47 -0.08 -26.17
N LEU A 7 -13.93 0.51 -27.24
CA LEU A 7 -13.99 -0.04 -28.60
C LEU A 7 -12.87 -1.06 -28.87
N SER A 8 -11.69 -0.88 -28.26
CA SER A 8 -10.52 -1.74 -28.48
C SER A 8 -10.33 -2.79 -27.40
N THR A 9 -11.05 -2.69 -26.28
CA THR A 9 -11.06 -3.70 -25.23
C THR A 9 -12.15 -4.74 -25.47
N SER A 10 -11.75 -6.01 -25.52
CA SER A 10 -12.66 -7.15 -25.50
C SER A 10 -13.27 -7.34 -24.12
N PHE A 11 -14.60 -7.49 -24.09
CA PHE A 11 -15.36 -7.75 -22.87
C PHE A 11 -14.90 -9.02 -22.15
N TRP A 12 -14.63 -10.10 -22.89
CA TRP A 12 -14.35 -11.41 -22.30
C TRP A 12 -12.87 -11.71 -22.08
N THR A 13 -11.99 -11.27 -23.00
CA THR A 13 -10.59 -11.73 -23.04
C THR A 13 -9.60 -10.77 -22.40
N ASN A 14 -9.99 -9.53 -22.13
CA ASN A 14 -9.14 -8.55 -21.44
C ASN A 14 -9.48 -8.45 -19.95
N ARG A 15 -8.46 -8.11 -19.15
CA ARG A 15 -8.59 -7.88 -17.69
C ARG A 15 -8.85 -6.39 -17.45
N TRP A 16 -10.13 -6.02 -17.37
CA TRP A 16 -10.56 -4.62 -17.30
C TRP A 16 -11.48 -4.27 -16.13
N ILE A 17 -11.96 -5.27 -15.39
CA ILE A 17 -12.64 -5.07 -14.09
C ILE A 17 -11.63 -4.83 -12.95
N ASP A 18 -12.10 -4.33 -11.81
CA ASP A 18 -11.27 -4.29 -10.61
C ASP A 18 -10.89 -5.71 -10.16
N GLY A 19 -9.74 -5.88 -9.50
CA GLY A 19 -9.18 -7.20 -9.17
C GLY A 19 -8.42 -7.88 -10.32
N GLY A 20 -8.72 -7.53 -11.57
CA GLY A 20 -7.98 -7.99 -12.74
C GLY A 20 -8.28 -9.44 -13.15
N GLU A 21 -9.40 -10.01 -12.71
CA GLU A 21 -9.93 -11.29 -13.18
C GLU A 21 -10.50 -11.19 -14.60
N LEU A 22 -10.73 -12.33 -15.25
CA LEU A 22 -11.40 -12.35 -16.54
C LEU A 22 -12.90 -12.49 -16.33
N LEU A 23 -13.70 -11.73 -17.07
CA LEU A 23 -15.16 -11.88 -17.01
C LEU A 23 -15.64 -13.26 -17.49
N LEU A 24 -14.78 -13.99 -18.21
CA LEU A 24 -15.04 -15.39 -18.56
C LEU A 24 -15.27 -16.27 -17.33
N ASP A 25 -14.60 -15.98 -16.21
CA ASP A 25 -14.77 -16.71 -14.94
C ASP A 25 -16.16 -16.46 -14.32
N TYR A 26 -16.87 -15.43 -14.79
CA TYR A 26 -18.22 -15.03 -14.36
C TYR A 26 -19.28 -15.27 -15.44
N ALA A 27 -18.96 -16.00 -16.51
CA ALA A 27 -19.92 -16.32 -17.56
C ALA A 27 -21.10 -17.11 -16.98
N ARG A 28 -22.32 -16.73 -17.36
CA ARG A 28 -23.53 -17.40 -16.89
C ARG A 28 -23.57 -18.85 -17.40
N PRO A 29 -23.73 -19.87 -16.53
CA PRO A 29 -23.92 -21.25 -16.97
C PRO A 29 -25.17 -21.38 -17.84
N GLY A 30 -25.03 -21.95 -19.05
CA GLY A 30 -26.13 -22.05 -20.02
C GLY A 30 -26.49 -20.75 -20.73
N GLY A 31 -25.70 -19.69 -20.57
CA GLY A 31 -25.82 -18.45 -21.33
C GLY A 31 -25.28 -18.57 -22.77
N PRO A 32 -25.29 -17.47 -23.55
CA PRO A 32 -24.72 -17.44 -24.89
C PRO A 32 -23.21 -17.72 -24.86
N GLU A 33 -22.67 -18.32 -25.93
CA GLU A 33 -21.22 -18.51 -26.03
C GLU A 33 -20.48 -17.16 -25.99
N PRO A 34 -19.43 -17.02 -25.15
CA PRO A 34 -18.62 -15.81 -25.08
C PRO A 34 -17.96 -15.46 -26.43
N ASN A 35 -18.41 -14.38 -27.07
CA ASN A 35 -17.78 -13.87 -28.28
C ASN A 35 -16.47 -13.13 -27.92
N PRO A 36 -15.27 -13.64 -28.28
CA PRO A 36 -14.00 -13.02 -27.89
C PRO A 36 -13.79 -11.62 -28.48
N ASN A 37 -14.55 -11.23 -29.51
CA ASN A 37 -14.45 -9.93 -30.17
C ASN A 37 -15.54 -8.93 -29.71
N LEU A 38 -16.38 -9.28 -28.74
CA LEU A 38 -17.39 -8.36 -28.21
C LEU A 38 -16.70 -7.17 -27.53
N PRO A 39 -16.80 -5.93 -28.05
CA PRO A 39 -16.18 -4.77 -27.41
C PRO A 39 -16.97 -4.38 -26.16
N VAL A 40 -16.30 -3.83 -25.16
CA VAL A 40 -16.95 -3.38 -23.91
C VAL A 40 -18.02 -2.31 -24.20
N ALA A 41 -17.79 -1.44 -25.18
CA ALA A 41 -18.74 -0.41 -25.61
C ALA A 41 -20.10 -0.96 -26.09
N ALA A 42 -20.16 -2.20 -26.58
CA ALA A 42 -21.41 -2.80 -27.08
C ALA A 42 -22.43 -3.11 -25.98
N LEU A 43 -22.02 -3.01 -24.71
CA LEU A 43 -22.87 -3.27 -23.54
C LEU A 43 -23.27 -1.97 -22.82
N VAL A 44 -23.13 -0.84 -23.50
CA VAL A 44 -23.54 0.48 -23.02
C VAL A 44 -24.74 0.95 -23.84
N GLN A 45 -25.76 1.45 -23.14
CA GLN A 45 -26.96 2.01 -23.76
C GLN A 45 -26.68 3.40 -24.36
N THR A 46 -27.57 3.88 -25.23
CA THR A 46 -27.47 5.25 -25.79
C THR A 46 -27.58 6.35 -24.75
N SER A 47 -28.08 6.05 -23.54
CA SER A 47 -28.08 6.94 -22.38
C SER A 47 -26.67 7.17 -21.80
N GLY A 48 -25.69 6.35 -22.18
CA GLY A 48 -24.35 6.35 -21.60
C GLY A 48 -24.21 5.47 -20.35
N GLU A 49 -25.24 4.72 -19.98
CA GLU A 49 -25.24 3.80 -18.84
C GLU A 49 -25.09 2.33 -19.27
N TRP A 50 -24.66 1.47 -18.36
CA TRP A 50 -24.55 0.03 -18.62
C TRP A 50 -25.91 -0.60 -18.98
N ASP A 51 -25.94 -1.48 -19.98
CA ASP A 51 -27.10 -2.32 -20.26
C ASP A 51 -27.19 -3.48 -19.25
N ILE A 52 -27.76 -3.19 -18.08
CA ILE A 52 -27.94 -4.17 -16.99
C ILE A 52 -28.70 -5.41 -17.47
N ALA A 53 -29.68 -5.25 -18.36
CA ALA A 53 -30.50 -6.35 -18.83
C ALA A 53 -29.66 -7.31 -19.70
N MET A 54 -28.83 -6.77 -20.59
CA MET A 54 -27.90 -7.56 -21.39
C MET A 54 -26.80 -8.19 -20.53
N LEU A 55 -26.22 -7.44 -19.58
CA LEU A 55 -25.22 -7.97 -18.65
C LEU A 55 -25.76 -9.16 -17.85
N LYS A 56 -27.00 -9.08 -17.36
CA LYS A 56 -27.65 -10.20 -16.66
C LYS A 56 -27.89 -11.43 -17.55
N GLN A 57 -27.96 -11.29 -18.87
CA GLN A 57 -28.04 -12.46 -19.76
C GLN A 57 -26.67 -13.14 -19.94
N LEU A 58 -25.58 -12.36 -19.87
CA LEU A 58 -24.22 -12.83 -20.12
C LEU A 58 -23.51 -13.34 -18.86
N LEU A 59 -23.73 -12.70 -17.72
CA LEU A 59 -22.95 -12.89 -16.51
C LEU A 59 -23.79 -13.46 -15.35
N THR A 60 -23.10 -14.07 -14.39
CA THR A 60 -23.61 -14.31 -13.03
C THR A 60 -23.85 -12.97 -12.32
N GLU A 61 -24.60 -12.98 -11.21
CA GLU A 61 -24.83 -11.75 -10.42
C GLU A 61 -23.50 -11.10 -9.99
N ASP A 62 -22.53 -11.89 -9.52
CA ASP A 62 -21.21 -11.39 -9.14
C ASP A 62 -20.49 -10.71 -10.32
N GLY A 63 -20.56 -11.30 -11.52
CA GLY A 63 -19.98 -10.70 -12.73
C GLY A 63 -20.64 -9.36 -13.07
N VAL A 64 -21.96 -9.25 -12.93
CA VAL A 64 -22.69 -8.00 -13.14
C VAL A 64 -22.20 -6.93 -12.16
N LEU A 65 -22.00 -7.28 -10.89
CA LEU A 65 -21.50 -6.35 -9.88
C LEU A 65 -20.08 -5.84 -10.20
N GLN A 66 -19.21 -6.70 -10.74
CA GLN A 66 -17.86 -6.31 -11.18
C GLN A 66 -17.89 -5.29 -12.32
N VAL A 67 -18.81 -5.45 -13.28
CA VAL A 67 -18.94 -4.54 -14.43
C VAL A 67 -19.50 -3.18 -14.02
N ILE A 68 -20.56 -3.16 -13.19
CA ILE A 68 -21.21 -1.93 -12.74
C ILE A 68 -20.23 -1.03 -11.95
N GLY A 69 -19.28 -1.64 -11.25
CA GLY A 69 -18.22 -0.93 -10.55
C GLY A 69 -17.23 -0.21 -11.46
N VAL A 70 -17.25 -0.42 -12.78
CA VAL A 70 -16.45 0.32 -13.77
C VAL A 70 -17.30 1.46 -14.35
N GLN A 71 -16.69 2.64 -14.56
CA GLN A 71 -17.35 3.73 -15.28
C GLN A 71 -17.75 3.25 -16.70
N PRO A 72 -19.03 3.37 -17.11
CA PRO A 72 -19.44 3.07 -18.47
C PRO A 72 -18.56 3.81 -19.49
N PRO A 73 -18.09 3.12 -20.55
CA PRO A 73 -17.38 3.74 -21.65
C PRO A 73 -18.12 4.95 -22.23
N GLN A 74 -17.37 5.95 -22.66
CA GLN A 74 -17.90 7.15 -23.30
C GLN A 74 -17.19 7.34 -24.64
N GLU A 75 -17.95 7.52 -25.72
CA GLU A 75 -17.41 7.59 -27.09
C GLU A 75 -16.33 8.68 -27.24
N LEU A 76 -16.54 9.83 -26.57
CA LEU A 76 -15.64 10.99 -26.61
C LEU A 76 -14.47 10.92 -25.60
N ALA A 77 -14.33 9.84 -24.81
CA ALA A 77 -13.30 9.73 -23.78
C ALA A 77 -11.91 9.32 -24.32
N GLY A 78 -11.76 9.11 -25.63
CA GLY A 78 -10.51 8.67 -26.27
C GLY A 78 -10.27 7.16 -26.18
N GLU A 79 -9.09 6.72 -26.60
CA GLU A 79 -8.75 5.29 -26.72
C GLU A 79 -8.47 4.62 -25.37
N ASP A 80 -8.84 3.33 -25.27
CA ASP A 80 -8.52 2.46 -24.13
C ASP A 80 -7.00 2.29 -23.96
N SER A 81 -6.54 2.11 -22.72
CA SER A 81 -5.11 2.02 -22.40
C SER A 81 -4.77 0.88 -21.43
N ALA A 82 -3.58 0.31 -21.56
CA ALA A 82 -3.07 -0.69 -20.63
C ALA A 82 -2.53 -0.04 -19.35
N THR A 83 -2.80 -0.66 -18.20
CA THR A 83 -2.38 -0.18 -16.88
C THR A 83 -1.69 -1.30 -16.09
N TRP A 84 -0.66 -0.94 -15.33
CA TRP A 84 0.05 -1.87 -14.46
C TRP A 84 -0.74 -2.08 -13.15
N GLY A 85 -1.53 -3.15 -13.10
CA GLY A 85 -2.43 -3.46 -11.98
C GLY A 85 -1.83 -3.44 -10.57
N PRO A 86 -0.56 -3.87 -10.35
CA PRO A 86 0.05 -3.90 -9.01
C PRO A 86 0.32 -2.53 -8.37
N GLU A 87 0.33 -1.45 -9.15
CA GLU A 87 0.61 -0.10 -8.66
C GLU A 87 -0.67 0.75 -8.74
N GLN A 88 -0.95 1.52 -7.68
CA GLN A 88 -2.17 2.34 -7.63
C GLN A 88 -2.22 3.41 -8.74
N ASP A 89 -1.06 3.96 -9.11
CA ASP A 89 -0.91 4.95 -10.18
C ASP A 89 -0.90 4.33 -11.59
N GLY A 90 -1.05 3.01 -11.69
CA GLY A 90 -1.03 2.26 -12.94
C GLY A 90 0.33 2.18 -13.63
N ARG A 91 1.42 2.69 -13.02
CA ARG A 91 2.75 2.71 -13.65
C ARG A 91 3.50 1.40 -13.43
N PHE A 92 4.17 0.93 -14.48
CA PHE A 92 5.10 -0.17 -14.32
C PHE A 92 6.26 0.21 -13.40
N ARG A 93 6.54 -0.64 -12.39
CA ARG A 93 7.73 -0.53 -11.55
C ARG A 93 8.43 -1.88 -11.48
N VAL A 94 9.74 -1.87 -11.71
CA VAL A 94 10.59 -3.08 -11.62
C VAL A 94 10.42 -3.78 -10.27
N ARG A 95 10.22 -3.03 -9.18
CA ARG A 95 9.98 -3.57 -7.84
C ARG A 95 8.72 -4.44 -7.77
N SER A 96 7.58 -3.97 -8.26
CA SER A 96 6.33 -4.75 -8.21
C SER A 96 6.37 -5.92 -9.18
N ALA A 97 6.97 -5.74 -10.37
CA ALA A 97 7.22 -6.85 -11.30
C ALA A 97 8.10 -7.95 -10.68
N TYR A 98 9.20 -7.55 -10.02
CA TYR A 98 10.09 -8.48 -9.33
C TYR A 98 9.37 -9.21 -8.19
N ASN A 99 8.55 -8.51 -7.41
CA ASN A 99 7.81 -9.13 -6.31
C ASN A 99 6.84 -10.21 -6.82
N ILE A 100 6.15 -9.97 -7.94
CA ILE A 100 5.25 -10.95 -8.56
C ILE A 100 6.04 -12.17 -9.03
N ALA A 101 7.17 -11.96 -9.71
CA ALA A 101 8.04 -13.05 -10.14
C ALA A 101 8.58 -13.86 -8.96
N ALA A 102 9.07 -13.19 -7.91
CA ALA A 102 9.65 -13.84 -6.74
C ALA A 102 8.62 -14.59 -5.87
N GLN A 103 7.36 -14.14 -5.84
CA GLN A 103 6.24 -14.84 -5.19
C GLN A 103 5.84 -16.09 -5.97
N ALA A 104 5.85 -16.04 -7.31
CA ALA A 104 5.64 -17.22 -8.14
C ALA A 104 6.73 -18.28 -7.92
N ASP A 105 7.95 -17.87 -7.60
CA ASP A 105 9.07 -18.76 -7.27
C ASP A 105 9.00 -19.35 -5.84
N GLY A 106 7.95 -19.06 -5.06
CA GLY A 106 7.78 -19.60 -3.70
C GLY A 106 8.82 -19.10 -2.68
N THR A 107 9.53 -18.01 -3.00
CA THR A 107 10.69 -17.55 -2.21
C THR A 107 10.29 -16.61 -1.06
N THR A 108 9.27 -16.94 -0.28
CA THR A 108 8.90 -16.16 0.92
C THR A 108 9.50 -16.79 2.17
N SER A 109 10.80 -16.60 2.38
CA SER A 109 11.41 -16.84 3.70
C SER A 109 10.86 -15.79 4.66
N SER A 110 10.14 -16.22 5.69
CA SER A 110 9.53 -15.41 6.78
C SER A 110 10.57 -14.72 7.69
N THR A 111 11.82 -14.62 7.26
CA THR A 111 12.92 -14.08 8.05
C THR A 111 12.68 -12.58 8.31
N ASP A 112 12.59 -12.21 9.58
CA ASP A 112 12.44 -10.83 10.04
C ASP A 112 13.73 -10.01 9.80
N TRP A 113 13.92 -9.60 8.55
CA TRP A 113 15.03 -8.75 8.14
C TRP A 113 14.94 -7.34 8.73
N ARG A 114 13.75 -6.91 9.19
CA ARG A 114 13.58 -5.59 9.81
C ARG A 114 14.42 -5.48 11.07
N THR A 115 14.56 -6.56 11.83
CA THR A 115 15.46 -6.63 12.99
C THR A 115 16.90 -6.27 12.62
N ILE A 116 17.45 -6.85 11.53
CA ILE A 116 18.83 -6.57 11.09
C ILE A 116 18.96 -5.13 10.60
N TRP A 117 17.98 -4.62 9.85
CA TRP A 117 18.04 -3.26 9.32
C TRP A 117 17.90 -2.16 10.38
N ARG A 118 17.22 -2.47 11.50
CA ARG A 118 17.11 -1.62 12.71
C ARG A 118 18.33 -1.70 13.63
N TRP A 119 19.27 -2.61 13.37
CA TRP A 119 20.49 -2.71 14.17
C TRP A 119 21.32 -1.42 14.06
N GLN A 120 21.73 -0.89 15.21
CA GLN A 120 22.23 0.48 15.35
C GLN A 120 23.73 0.66 15.11
N GLY A 121 24.47 -0.44 14.86
CA GLY A 121 25.90 -0.34 14.60
C GLY A 121 26.25 0.06 13.15
N PRO A 122 27.53 -0.05 12.75
CA PRO A 122 28.02 0.54 11.50
C PRO A 122 27.34 -0.08 10.27
N ALA A 123 26.99 0.76 9.28
CA ALA A 123 26.27 0.33 8.08
C ALA A 123 26.95 -0.85 7.34
N ARG A 124 28.29 -0.88 7.31
CA ARG A 124 29.06 -1.98 6.72
C ARG A 124 28.81 -3.33 7.41
N VAL A 125 28.69 -3.32 8.74
CA VAL A 125 28.44 -4.53 9.53
C VAL A 125 26.99 -4.95 9.38
N ARG A 126 26.06 -4.00 9.38
CA ARG A 126 24.64 -4.24 9.11
C ARG A 126 24.41 -4.94 7.76
N HIS A 127 25.05 -4.45 6.70
CA HIS A 127 24.97 -5.07 5.37
C HIS A 127 25.55 -6.49 5.38
N PHE A 128 26.68 -6.70 6.07
CA PHE A 128 27.26 -8.02 6.25
C PHE A 128 26.34 -8.98 7.00
N LEU A 129 25.72 -8.55 8.11
CA LEU A 129 24.77 -9.37 8.89
C LEU A 129 23.57 -9.77 8.03
N TRP A 130 23.10 -8.86 7.17
CA TRP A 130 22.03 -9.16 6.22
C TRP A 130 22.45 -10.20 5.16
N LEU A 131 23.68 -10.12 4.63
CA LEU A 131 24.21 -11.14 3.72
C LEU A 131 24.38 -12.50 4.44
N ALA A 132 24.85 -12.49 5.69
CA ALA A 132 25.01 -13.68 6.51
C ALA A 132 23.67 -14.37 6.75
N ALA A 133 22.63 -13.62 7.13
CA ALA A 133 21.29 -14.14 7.38
C ALA A 133 20.59 -14.68 6.13
N ARG A 134 21.09 -14.35 4.93
CA ARG A 134 20.56 -14.82 3.65
C ARG A 134 21.36 -15.99 3.04
N ASP A 135 22.33 -16.53 3.78
CA ASP A 135 23.27 -17.53 3.27
C ASP A 135 24.02 -17.06 2.00
N ARG A 136 24.39 -15.76 1.94
CA ARG A 136 25.00 -15.13 0.76
C ARG A 136 26.49 -14.81 0.90
N LEU A 137 27.14 -15.17 2.00
CA LEU A 137 28.58 -15.01 2.13
C LEU A 137 29.32 -16.12 1.38
N LEU A 138 30.39 -15.76 0.64
CA LEU A 138 31.18 -16.70 -0.16
C LEU A 138 32.14 -17.54 0.69
N THR A 139 31.58 -18.39 1.56
CA THR A 139 32.33 -19.46 2.24
C THR A 139 32.70 -20.58 1.26
N ASN A 140 33.58 -21.51 1.63
CA ASN A 140 33.90 -22.60 0.69
C ASN A 140 32.68 -23.48 0.36
N ALA A 141 31.74 -23.68 1.29
CA ALA A 141 30.48 -24.37 0.99
C ALA A 141 29.66 -23.62 -0.08
N GLU A 142 29.50 -22.30 0.03
CA GLU A 142 28.79 -21.51 -0.98
C GLU A 142 29.54 -21.42 -2.31
N ARG A 143 30.89 -21.40 -2.26
CA ARG A 143 31.72 -21.41 -3.47
C ARG A 143 31.61 -22.75 -4.19
N GLU A 144 31.60 -23.87 -3.48
CA GLU A 144 31.45 -25.21 -4.07
C GLU A 144 30.05 -25.36 -4.68
N ARG A 145 29.00 -24.93 -3.96
CA ARG A 145 27.62 -24.90 -4.46
C ARG A 145 27.46 -24.09 -5.76
N ARG A 146 28.32 -23.09 -5.98
CA ARG A 146 28.36 -22.25 -7.19
C ARG A 146 29.42 -22.68 -8.20
N HIS A 147 30.05 -23.84 -8.00
CA HIS A 147 31.11 -24.37 -8.86
C HIS A 147 32.34 -23.45 -8.99
N LEU A 148 32.66 -22.66 -7.96
CA LEU A 148 33.81 -21.74 -7.89
C LEU A 148 35.03 -22.34 -7.17
N THR A 149 34.88 -23.51 -6.55
CA THR A 149 35.95 -24.26 -5.88
C THR A 149 35.59 -25.75 -5.89
N PRO A 150 36.57 -26.66 -5.98
CA PRO A 150 36.32 -28.10 -5.98
C PRO A 150 36.07 -28.70 -4.59
N SER A 151 36.17 -27.91 -3.52
CA SER A 151 36.01 -28.39 -2.16
C SER A 151 35.38 -27.35 -1.24
N ALA A 152 34.36 -27.76 -0.48
CA ALA A 152 33.76 -27.01 0.60
C ALA A 152 34.58 -27.01 1.90
N LEU A 153 35.66 -27.79 2.00
CA LEU A 153 36.36 -27.99 3.27
C LEU A 153 36.94 -26.69 3.84
N CYS A 154 36.92 -26.58 5.17
CA CYS A 154 37.60 -25.50 5.87
C CYS A 154 39.12 -25.58 5.70
N SER A 155 39.74 -24.49 5.26
CA SER A 155 41.19 -24.39 5.08
C SER A 155 41.99 -24.53 6.38
N HIS A 156 41.33 -24.43 7.54
CA HIS A 156 42.00 -24.49 8.85
C HIS A 156 42.02 -25.88 9.47
N TYR A 157 40.85 -26.53 9.60
CA TYR A 157 40.71 -27.77 10.37
C TYR A 157 40.38 -28.98 9.50
N LYS A 158 40.11 -28.79 8.18
CA LYS A 158 39.78 -29.81 7.16
C LYS A 158 38.73 -30.89 7.53
N ASN A 159 38.06 -30.77 8.67
CA ASN A 159 37.16 -31.79 9.23
C ASN A 159 35.67 -31.53 8.93
N GLY A 160 35.35 -30.62 8.01
CA GLY A 160 33.97 -30.34 7.62
C GLY A 160 33.82 -29.19 6.63
N PRO A 161 32.62 -29.02 6.04
CA PRO A 161 32.33 -27.94 5.13
C PRO A 161 32.37 -26.59 5.86
N GLU A 162 33.02 -25.62 5.23
CA GLU A 162 33.07 -24.24 5.69
C GLU A 162 31.75 -23.54 5.35
N THR A 163 30.75 -23.69 6.22
CA THR A 163 29.49 -22.94 6.18
C THR A 163 29.65 -21.56 6.84
N ILE A 164 28.65 -20.68 6.71
CA ILE A 164 28.66 -19.37 7.40
C ILE A 164 28.72 -19.57 8.91
N LEU A 165 27.90 -20.46 9.44
CA LEU A 165 27.88 -20.76 10.88
C LEU A 165 29.22 -21.36 11.34
N HIS A 166 29.86 -22.18 10.52
CA HIS A 166 31.20 -22.67 10.80
C HIS A 166 32.24 -21.53 10.89
N VAL A 167 32.26 -20.62 9.91
CA VAL A 167 33.21 -19.49 9.89
C VAL A 167 32.98 -18.52 11.05
N LEU A 168 31.73 -18.32 11.44
CA LEU A 168 31.36 -17.32 12.45
C LEU A 168 31.26 -17.89 13.86
N ARG A 169 31.19 -19.21 14.05
CA ARG A 169 30.91 -19.81 15.36
C ARG A 169 31.65 -21.11 15.63
N ASP A 170 31.56 -22.09 14.74
CA ASP A 170 31.91 -23.48 15.09
C ASP A 170 33.35 -23.88 14.77
N CYS A 171 34.03 -23.14 13.89
CA CYS A 171 35.45 -23.37 13.62
C CYS A 171 36.29 -23.13 14.89
N HIS A 172 37.42 -23.83 14.99
CA HIS A 172 38.29 -23.82 16.17
C HIS A 172 38.59 -22.41 16.69
N PHE A 173 39.05 -21.50 15.82
CA PHE A 173 39.38 -20.14 16.21
C PHE A 173 38.15 -19.31 16.67
N PRO A 174 37.06 -19.18 15.88
CA PRO A 174 35.81 -18.58 16.35
C PRO A 174 35.34 -19.13 17.69
N ARG A 175 35.26 -20.45 17.83
CA ARG A 175 34.79 -21.12 19.05
C ARG A 175 35.65 -20.75 20.25
N LEU A 176 36.97 -20.82 20.13
CA LEU A 176 37.90 -20.43 21.20
C LEU A 176 37.72 -18.97 21.63
N THR A 177 37.48 -18.07 20.70
CA THR A 177 37.27 -16.64 21.01
C THR A 177 35.89 -16.38 21.63
N TRP A 178 34.84 -17.07 21.17
CA TRP A 178 33.49 -16.94 21.73
C TRP A 178 33.38 -17.45 23.16
N LEU A 179 34.08 -18.55 23.50
CA LEU A 179 34.09 -19.10 24.85
C LEU A 179 34.66 -18.13 25.91
N GLN A 180 35.46 -17.15 25.50
CA GLN A 180 36.02 -16.11 26.38
C GLN A 180 35.09 -14.91 26.58
N VAL A 181 34.05 -14.78 25.75
CA VAL A 181 33.14 -13.62 25.75
C VAL A 181 31.74 -13.99 26.21
N ILE A 182 31.26 -15.16 25.80
CA ILE A 182 29.93 -15.64 26.17
C ILE A 182 30.00 -16.33 27.53
N GLN A 183 29.03 -16.02 28.39
CA GLN A 183 28.94 -16.59 29.72
C GLN A 183 28.79 -18.13 29.65
N PRO A 184 29.43 -18.90 30.56
CA PRO A 184 29.33 -20.37 30.56
C PRO A 184 27.91 -20.91 30.55
N SER A 185 26.97 -20.23 31.23
CA SER A 185 25.54 -20.60 31.25
C SER A 185 24.85 -20.48 29.88
N GLU A 186 25.37 -19.67 28.96
CA GLU A 186 24.81 -19.49 27.63
C GLU A 186 25.44 -20.39 26.56
N HIS A 187 26.52 -21.12 26.87
CA HIS A 187 27.27 -21.90 25.87
C HIS A 187 26.40 -22.91 25.13
N GLN A 188 25.55 -23.67 25.85
CA GLN A 188 24.68 -24.66 25.23
C GLN A 188 23.74 -24.03 24.20
N THR A 189 23.10 -22.91 24.56
CA THR A 189 22.20 -22.17 23.68
C THR A 189 22.97 -21.54 22.52
N PHE A 190 24.10 -20.89 22.80
CA PHE A 190 24.89 -20.17 21.80
C PHE A 190 25.37 -21.09 20.66
N PHE A 191 25.91 -22.26 21.03
CA PHE A 191 26.44 -23.23 20.07
C PHE A 191 25.38 -24.21 19.52
N GLY A 192 24.17 -24.23 20.10
CA GLY A 192 23.09 -25.14 19.69
C GLY A 192 22.13 -24.57 18.63
N LEU A 193 22.07 -23.25 18.43
CA LEU A 193 21.11 -22.62 17.51
C LEU A 193 21.49 -22.77 16.03
N HIS A 194 20.49 -22.79 15.15
CA HIS A 194 20.72 -22.64 13.71
C HIS A 194 21.10 -21.19 13.34
N LEU A 195 21.70 -20.98 12.17
CA LEU A 195 22.30 -19.69 11.78
C LEU A 195 21.35 -18.50 11.92
N GLN A 196 20.12 -18.60 11.40
CA GLN A 196 19.17 -17.50 11.43
C GLN A 196 18.72 -17.18 12.86
N ASP A 197 18.36 -18.21 13.64
CA ASP A 197 17.95 -18.05 15.04
C ASP A 197 19.08 -17.49 15.90
N TRP A 198 20.31 -17.97 15.66
CA TRP A 198 21.51 -17.49 16.32
C TRP A 198 21.75 -16.00 16.03
N LEU A 199 21.76 -15.60 14.75
CA LEU A 199 21.95 -14.20 14.37
C LEU A 199 20.86 -13.30 14.97
N LEU A 200 19.58 -13.66 14.81
CA LEU A 200 18.47 -12.84 15.26
C LEU A 200 18.38 -12.74 16.78
N ARG A 201 18.65 -13.83 17.53
CA ARG A 201 18.63 -13.82 19.00
C ARG A 201 19.65 -12.82 19.55
N TYR A 202 20.89 -12.90 19.12
CA TYR A 202 21.96 -12.08 19.70
C TYR A 202 21.97 -10.64 19.15
N ILE A 203 21.46 -10.39 17.94
CA ILE A 203 21.19 -9.03 17.44
C ILE A 203 20.10 -8.33 18.26
N ARG A 204 19.09 -9.07 18.77
CA ARG A 204 17.99 -8.49 19.57
C ARG A 204 18.35 -8.23 21.03
N GLN A 205 19.39 -8.87 21.56
CA GLN A 205 19.81 -8.69 22.95
C GLN A 205 20.54 -7.34 23.13
N PRO A 206 19.95 -6.33 23.79
CA PRO A 206 20.50 -4.97 23.76
C PRO A 206 21.93 -4.87 24.31
N SER A 207 22.24 -5.64 25.36
CA SER A 207 23.56 -5.66 26.01
C SER A 207 24.67 -6.27 25.15
N LEU A 208 24.34 -7.20 24.26
CA LEU A 208 25.31 -7.93 23.43
C LEU A 208 25.23 -7.58 21.95
N SER A 209 24.18 -6.87 21.51
CA SER A 209 23.85 -6.63 20.11
C SER A 209 25.00 -6.00 19.31
N LEU A 210 25.59 -4.93 19.84
CA LEU A 210 26.68 -4.22 19.16
C LEU A 210 27.96 -5.08 19.11
N LEU A 211 28.32 -5.66 20.26
CA LEU A 211 29.47 -6.56 20.39
C LEU A 211 29.34 -7.74 19.42
N PHE A 212 28.20 -8.43 19.42
CA PHE A 212 27.93 -9.59 18.60
C PHE A 212 28.08 -9.30 17.10
N GLY A 213 27.48 -8.21 16.63
CA GLY A 213 27.57 -7.80 15.23
C GLY A 213 29.01 -7.50 14.80
N ILE A 214 29.74 -6.73 15.63
CA ILE A 214 31.14 -6.39 15.40
C ILE A 214 32.05 -7.63 15.46
N PHE A 215 31.78 -8.55 16.37
CA PHE A 215 32.52 -9.80 16.53
C PHE A 215 32.38 -10.69 15.30
N CYS A 216 31.14 -10.91 14.83
CA CYS A 216 30.87 -11.69 13.62
C CYS A 216 31.58 -11.10 12.39
N TRP A 217 31.51 -9.78 12.20
CA TRP A 217 32.25 -9.11 11.12
C TRP A 217 33.77 -9.31 11.25
N SER A 218 34.30 -9.21 12.48
CA SER A 218 35.73 -9.33 12.72
C SER A 218 36.24 -10.75 12.47
N LEU A 219 35.46 -11.77 12.81
CA LEU A 219 35.75 -13.17 12.45
C LEU A 219 35.77 -13.36 10.93
N TRP A 220 34.76 -12.83 10.23
CA TRP A 220 34.72 -12.88 8.77
C TRP A 220 35.94 -12.22 8.13
N ARG A 221 36.31 -11.03 8.61
CA ARG A 221 37.51 -10.33 8.14
C ARG A 221 38.77 -11.13 8.43
N THR A 222 38.92 -11.67 9.64
CA THR A 222 40.09 -12.46 10.04
C THR A 222 40.24 -13.71 9.17
N ARG A 223 39.13 -14.39 8.85
CA ARG A 223 39.12 -15.50 7.89
C ARG A 223 39.60 -15.03 6.52
N ASN A 224 39.10 -13.91 6.00
CA ASN A 224 39.50 -13.40 4.68
C ASN A 224 40.96 -12.95 4.64
N ASP A 225 41.44 -12.22 5.64
CA ASP A 225 42.84 -11.81 5.77
C ASP A 225 43.77 -13.03 5.80
N ARG A 226 43.34 -14.12 6.44
CA ARG A 226 44.08 -15.37 6.43
C ARG A 226 44.12 -16.03 5.05
N VAL A 227 42.97 -16.14 4.38
CA VAL A 227 42.85 -16.79 3.07
C VAL A 227 43.61 -16.03 1.98
N PHE A 228 43.52 -14.70 1.96
CA PHE A 228 44.06 -13.89 0.86
C PHE A 228 45.42 -13.26 1.16
N ALA A 229 45.80 -13.09 2.44
CA ALA A 229 47.05 -12.45 2.82
C ALA A 229 47.91 -13.30 3.79
N GLY A 230 47.51 -14.56 4.07
CA GLY A 230 48.27 -15.46 4.94
C GLY A 230 48.39 -15.01 6.39
N LYS A 231 47.63 -13.99 6.82
CA LYS A 231 47.75 -13.39 8.15
C LYS A 231 47.20 -14.34 9.22
N VAL A 232 47.95 -14.49 10.31
CA VAL A 232 47.54 -15.24 11.50
C VAL A 232 47.48 -14.27 12.68
N VAL A 233 46.45 -14.38 13.50
CA VAL A 233 46.20 -13.51 14.65
C VAL A 233 45.91 -14.39 15.86
N SER A 234 46.49 -14.06 17.01
CA SER A 234 46.18 -14.76 18.27
C SER A 234 44.80 -14.37 18.80
N ALA A 235 44.18 -15.24 19.60
CA ALA A 235 42.87 -14.97 20.20
C ALA A 235 42.88 -13.67 21.03
N GLU A 236 43.95 -13.43 21.79
CA GLU A 236 44.12 -12.22 22.61
C GLU A 236 44.13 -10.94 21.76
N VAL A 237 44.94 -10.90 20.70
CA VAL A 237 45.01 -9.73 19.79
C VAL A 237 43.67 -9.52 19.09
N PHE A 238 42.99 -10.60 18.70
CA PHE A 238 41.67 -10.52 18.10
C PHE A 238 40.64 -9.90 19.05
N LEU A 239 40.55 -10.40 20.29
CA LEU A 239 39.62 -9.90 21.30
C LEU A 239 39.89 -8.43 21.64
N HIS A 240 41.16 -8.06 21.81
CA HIS A 240 41.55 -6.67 22.03
C HIS A 240 41.10 -5.75 20.89
N ARG A 241 41.28 -6.17 19.62
CA ARG A 241 40.83 -5.40 18.44
C ARG A 241 39.31 -5.27 18.37
N VAL A 242 38.58 -6.33 18.70
CA VAL A 242 37.12 -6.31 18.75
C VAL A 242 36.65 -5.32 19.82
N GLN A 243 37.16 -5.43 21.05
CA GLN A 243 36.78 -4.55 22.15
C GLN A 243 37.09 -3.09 21.84
N ALA A 244 38.27 -2.81 21.30
CA ALA A 244 38.65 -1.45 20.89
C ALA A 244 37.67 -0.88 19.86
N TRP A 245 37.24 -1.68 18.88
CA TRP A 245 36.30 -1.21 17.86
C TRP A 245 34.87 -1.05 18.39
N VAL A 246 34.41 -1.94 19.28
CA VAL A 246 33.14 -1.77 19.99
C VAL A 246 33.13 -0.44 20.75
N ASN A 247 34.18 -0.14 21.50
CA ASN A 247 34.29 1.12 22.26
C ASN A 247 34.24 2.34 21.34
N VAL A 248 34.97 2.32 20.21
CA VAL A 248 34.94 3.43 19.23
C VAL A 248 33.54 3.64 18.66
N VAL A 249 32.85 2.57 18.29
CA VAL A 249 31.51 2.67 17.70
C VAL A 249 30.49 3.11 18.75
N GLN A 250 30.55 2.57 19.96
CA GLN A 250 29.66 2.96 21.06
C GLN A 250 29.80 4.46 21.36
N ASN A 251 31.03 4.96 21.47
CA ASN A 251 31.30 6.39 21.68
C ASN A 251 30.77 7.27 20.53
N ALA A 252 30.88 6.82 19.27
CA ALA A 252 30.33 7.55 18.13
C ALA A 252 28.79 7.58 18.18
N MET A 253 28.16 6.45 18.50
CA MET A 253 26.71 6.33 18.62
C MET A 253 26.15 7.18 19.77
N ASP A 254 26.87 7.30 20.88
CA ASP A 254 26.43 8.14 22.00
C ASP A 254 26.55 9.64 21.67
N ARG A 255 27.59 10.05 20.91
CA ARG A 255 27.70 11.42 20.37
C ARG A 255 26.59 11.76 19.37
N ASP A 256 26.22 10.83 18.50
CA ASP A 256 25.13 11.05 17.53
C ASP A 256 23.77 11.25 18.23
N LYS A 257 23.55 10.66 19.42
CA LYS A 257 22.35 10.93 20.23
C LYS A 257 22.34 12.32 20.86
N GLU A 258 23.52 12.90 21.13
CA GLU A 258 23.66 14.25 21.67
C GLU A 258 23.42 15.33 20.60
N ILE A 259 23.56 14.98 19.31
CA ILE A 259 23.18 15.85 18.19
C ILE A 259 21.65 15.80 18.06
N GLN A 260 20.97 16.87 18.49
CA GLN A 260 19.52 17.01 18.34
C GLN A 260 19.11 16.95 16.85
N HIS A 261 18.55 15.81 16.42
CA HIS A 261 17.73 15.79 15.22
C HIS A 261 16.44 16.59 15.50
N PRO A 262 15.94 17.39 14.54
CA PRO A 262 14.66 18.08 14.72
C PRO A 262 13.58 17.05 15.03
N SER A 263 12.89 17.24 16.15
CA SER A 263 11.75 16.41 16.55
C SER A 263 10.73 16.36 15.41
N PRO A 264 10.05 15.21 15.19
CA PRO A 264 8.90 15.20 14.29
C PRO A 264 7.90 16.29 14.71
N PRO A 265 7.21 16.94 13.75
CA PRO A 265 6.29 18.04 14.04
C PRO A 265 5.31 17.65 15.14
N ALA A 266 5.18 18.51 16.14
CA ALA A 266 4.26 18.30 17.25
C ALA A 266 2.84 18.16 16.70
N ARG A 267 2.10 17.19 17.23
CA ARG A 267 0.67 17.05 16.95
C ARG A 267 -0.13 17.80 18.00
N THR A 268 -1.09 18.60 17.56
CA THR A 268 -2.03 19.33 18.41
C THR A 268 -3.39 18.65 18.34
N GLU A 269 -4.11 18.64 19.47
CA GLU A 269 -5.51 18.23 19.47
C GLU A 269 -6.37 19.40 18.99
N GLU A 270 -7.11 19.18 17.91
CA GLU A 270 -8.05 20.14 17.35
C GLU A 270 -9.46 19.56 17.38
N MET A 271 -10.44 20.40 17.69
CA MET A 271 -11.86 20.04 17.66
C MET A 271 -12.39 20.20 16.24
N ILE A 272 -12.74 19.10 15.59
CA ILE A 272 -13.16 19.07 14.20
C ILE A 272 -14.68 19.05 14.12
N SER A 273 -15.26 20.04 13.43
CA SER A 273 -16.67 20.09 13.06
C SER A 273 -16.84 20.40 11.57
N TRP A 274 -18.03 20.12 11.04
CA TRP A 274 -18.37 20.54 9.68
C TRP A 274 -18.40 22.07 9.57
N THR A 275 -17.86 22.57 8.46
CA THR A 275 -17.83 24.01 8.17
C THR A 275 -18.67 24.33 6.92
N PRO A 276 -19.65 25.25 7.04
CA PRO A 276 -20.48 25.62 5.91
C PRO A 276 -19.70 26.34 4.81
N PRO A 277 -20.20 26.33 3.57
CA PRO A 277 -19.62 27.13 2.50
C PRO A 277 -19.91 28.63 2.72
N PRO A 278 -19.19 29.53 2.03
CA PRO A 278 -19.55 30.95 1.96
C PRO A 278 -20.98 31.15 1.38
N PRO A 279 -21.62 32.31 1.62
CA PRO A 279 -22.86 32.67 0.93
C PRO A 279 -22.74 32.49 -0.60
N GLU A 280 -23.85 32.12 -1.25
CA GLU A 280 -23.96 31.81 -2.68
C GLU A 280 -23.27 30.52 -3.15
N TRP A 281 -22.49 29.87 -2.29
CA TRP A 281 -21.92 28.56 -2.56
C TRP A 281 -22.78 27.45 -1.97
N VAL A 282 -22.79 26.30 -2.63
CA VAL A 282 -23.25 25.03 -2.05
C VAL A 282 -22.06 24.13 -1.81
N THR A 283 -22.12 23.32 -0.75
CA THR A 283 -21.12 22.29 -0.47
C THR A 283 -21.64 20.94 -0.94
N LEU A 284 -20.85 20.23 -1.74
CA LEU A 284 -21.03 18.81 -2.02
C LEU A 284 -20.11 18.01 -1.09
N ASN A 285 -20.68 17.31 -0.12
CA ASN A 285 -19.96 16.28 0.64
C ASN A 285 -20.19 14.94 -0.03
N SER A 286 -19.12 14.18 -0.25
CA SER A 286 -19.18 12.84 -0.85
C SER A 286 -18.29 11.89 -0.08
N GLU A 287 -18.68 10.61 -0.09
CA GLU A 287 -17.94 9.51 0.54
C GLU A 287 -18.10 8.22 -0.27
N GLY A 288 -17.10 7.35 -0.20
CA GLY A 288 -17.13 6.01 -0.80
C GLY A 288 -16.96 4.94 0.27
N SER A 289 -17.85 3.94 0.26
CA SER A 289 -17.84 2.85 1.23
C SER A 289 -17.64 1.51 0.53
N VAL A 290 -16.79 0.65 1.09
CA VAL A 290 -16.63 -0.74 0.63
C VAL A 290 -16.81 -1.67 1.82
N ASN A 291 -17.71 -2.65 1.69
CA ASN A 291 -17.89 -3.69 2.69
C ASN A 291 -16.69 -4.66 2.62
N PRO A 292 -15.93 -4.84 3.71
CA PRO A 292 -14.72 -5.68 3.69
C PRO A 292 -15.00 -7.17 3.53
N GLU A 293 -16.21 -7.64 3.85
CA GLU A 293 -16.60 -9.05 3.73
C GLU A 293 -17.13 -9.39 2.35
N SER A 294 -18.05 -8.58 1.81
CA SER A 294 -18.67 -8.84 0.51
C SER A 294 -17.96 -8.17 -0.67
N SER A 295 -17.01 -7.25 -0.42
CA SER A 295 -16.41 -6.36 -1.41
C SER A 295 -17.42 -5.45 -2.15
N HIS A 296 -18.66 -5.38 -1.68
CA HIS A 296 -19.65 -4.47 -2.24
C HIS A 296 -19.24 -3.03 -1.98
N ALA A 297 -19.36 -2.20 -3.01
CA ALA A 297 -19.02 -0.80 -3.01
C ALA A 297 -20.27 0.05 -3.14
N ALA A 298 -20.28 1.16 -2.43
CA ALA A 298 -21.31 2.18 -2.48
C ALA A 298 -20.68 3.56 -2.39
N ALA A 299 -21.41 4.57 -2.83
CA ALA A 299 -21.04 5.96 -2.62
C ALA A 299 -22.26 6.74 -2.16
N GLY A 300 -22.05 7.88 -1.53
CA GLY A 300 -23.14 8.73 -1.09
C GLY A 300 -22.68 10.13 -0.80
N GLY A 301 -23.63 11.06 -0.83
CA GLY A 301 -23.30 12.45 -0.65
C GLY A 301 -24.52 13.34 -0.60
N LEU A 302 -24.28 14.59 -0.23
CA LEU A 302 -25.30 15.59 -0.05
C LEU A 302 -24.80 16.97 -0.45
N ILE A 303 -25.73 17.79 -0.92
CA ILE A 303 -25.53 19.18 -1.30
C ILE A 303 -26.16 20.05 -0.22
N ARG A 304 -25.40 20.99 0.33
CA ARG A 304 -25.81 21.86 1.45
C ARG A 304 -25.59 23.33 1.13
N ASP A 305 -26.46 24.20 1.63
CA ASP A 305 -26.25 25.65 1.56
C ASP A 305 -25.35 26.20 2.69
N HIS A 306 -25.12 27.51 2.67
CA HIS A 306 -24.31 28.25 3.64
C HIS A 306 -24.87 28.27 5.08
N ILE A 307 -26.12 27.84 5.30
CA ILE A 307 -26.73 27.71 6.64
C ILE A 307 -26.89 26.24 7.06
N GLY A 308 -26.28 25.30 6.30
CA GLY A 308 -26.28 23.88 6.62
C GLY A 308 -27.54 23.12 6.21
N ARG A 309 -28.48 23.75 5.49
CA ARG A 309 -29.67 23.04 5.00
C ARG A 309 -29.30 22.10 3.87
N CYS A 310 -29.79 20.87 3.94
CA CYS A 310 -29.58 19.84 2.92
C CYS A 310 -30.48 20.09 1.72
N LEU A 311 -29.94 20.60 0.61
CA LEU A 311 -30.68 20.89 -0.61
C LEU A 311 -30.99 19.63 -1.45
N ALA A 312 -30.11 18.63 -1.37
CA ALA A 312 -30.24 17.36 -2.06
C ALA A 312 -29.35 16.30 -1.40
N ALA A 313 -29.76 15.04 -1.46
CA ALA A 313 -28.93 13.91 -1.05
C ALA A 313 -29.01 12.79 -2.09
N PHE A 314 -27.97 11.96 -2.14
CA PHE A 314 -27.95 10.80 -2.99
C PHE A 314 -27.19 9.64 -2.33
N THR A 315 -27.49 8.44 -2.80
CA THR A 315 -26.69 7.26 -2.55
C THR A 315 -26.58 6.43 -3.82
N MET A 316 -25.55 5.61 -3.90
CA MET A 316 -25.24 4.80 -5.05
C MET A 316 -24.80 3.41 -4.61
N ASN A 317 -25.45 2.40 -5.16
CA ASN A 317 -24.91 1.05 -5.11
C ASN A 317 -24.05 0.82 -6.36
N LEU A 318 -22.75 0.64 -6.17
CA LEU A 318 -21.75 0.58 -7.24
C LEU A 318 -21.29 -0.84 -7.56
N GLY A 319 -21.95 -1.88 -7.05
CA GLY A 319 -21.53 -3.26 -7.26
C GLY A 319 -20.21 -3.55 -6.55
N ILE A 320 -19.17 -4.00 -7.27
CA ILE A 320 -17.85 -4.29 -6.71
C ILE A 320 -16.82 -3.37 -7.36
N CYS A 321 -16.18 -2.51 -6.57
CA CYS A 321 -15.04 -1.70 -7.00
C CYS A 321 -14.14 -1.27 -5.84
N SER A 322 -13.00 -0.66 -6.16
CA SER A 322 -12.12 -0.11 -5.12
C SER A 322 -12.76 1.09 -4.41
N VAL A 323 -12.44 1.28 -3.12
CA VAL A 323 -12.90 2.44 -2.33
C VAL A 323 -12.55 3.77 -3.01
N THR A 324 -11.35 3.89 -3.57
CA THR A 324 -10.93 5.08 -4.32
C THR A 324 -11.81 5.32 -5.54
N ARG A 325 -12.28 4.27 -6.23
CA ARG A 325 -13.20 4.44 -7.35
C ARG A 325 -14.59 4.85 -6.87
N ALA A 326 -15.07 4.25 -5.79
CA ALA A 326 -16.36 4.61 -5.19
C ALA A 326 -16.39 6.11 -4.83
N GLU A 327 -15.33 6.61 -4.20
CA GLU A 327 -15.13 8.03 -3.90
C GLU A 327 -15.18 8.92 -5.14
N LEU A 328 -14.39 8.58 -6.16
CA LEU A 328 -14.33 9.36 -7.41
C LEU A 328 -15.67 9.36 -8.16
N ARG A 329 -16.39 8.22 -8.13
CA ARG A 329 -17.74 8.11 -8.70
C ARG A 329 -18.75 8.95 -7.93
N GLY A 330 -18.73 8.90 -6.60
CA GLY A 330 -19.58 9.73 -5.74
C GLY A 330 -19.44 11.22 -6.05
N VAL A 331 -18.20 11.70 -6.22
CA VAL A 331 -17.92 13.09 -6.61
C VAL A 331 -18.49 13.42 -7.99
N ALA A 332 -18.22 12.60 -9.00
CA ALA A 332 -18.67 12.86 -10.36
C ALA A 332 -20.21 12.93 -10.45
N GLU A 333 -20.91 12.05 -9.74
CA GLU A 333 -22.37 11.97 -9.75
C GLU A 333 -22.99 13.07 -8.90
N GLY A 334 -22.39 13.40 -7.75
CA GLY A 334 -22.79 14.55 -6.95
C GLY A 334 -22.62 15.89 -7.68
N LEU A 335 -21.56 16.04 -8.48
CA LEU A 335 -21.37 17.22 -9.34
C LEU A 335 -22.40 17.25 -10.48
N GLN A 336 -22.67 16.13 -11.13
CA GLN A 336 -23.71 16.07 -12.15
C GLN A 336 -25.08 16.45 -11.56
N LEU A 337 -25.44 15.91 -10.39
CA LEU A 337 -26.64 16.30 -9.65
C LEU A 337 -26.66 17.81 -9.34
N ALA A 338 -25.54 18.37 -8.86
CA ALA A 338 -25.47 19.79 -8.55
C ALA A 338 -25.69 20.68 -9.78
N TRP A 339 -25.13 20.27 -10.92
CA TRP A 339 -25.33 20.95 -12.20
C TRP A 339 -26.80 20.93 -12.63
N ASP A 340 -27.43 19.76 -12.56
CA ASP A 340 -28.83 19.52 -12.97
C ASP A 340 -29.83 20.27 -12.09
N LEU A 341 -29.51 20.45 -10.80
CA LEU A 341 -30.26 21.29 -9.87
C LEU A 341 -30.03 22.80 -10.06
N GLY A 342 -29.18 23.20 -11.01
CA GLY A 342 -28.96 24.61 -11.36
C GLY A 342 -27.92 25.32 -10.50
N PHE A 343 -27.18 24.62 -9.64
CA PHE A 343 -26.11 25.24 -8.86
C PHE A 343 -24.91 25.59 -9.75
N ARG A 344 -24.27 26.73 -9.48
CA ARG A 344 -23.14 27.25 -10.28
C ARG A 344 -21.91 27.64 -9.45
N ARG A 345 -21.95 27.44 -8.14
CA ARG A 345 -20.80 27.63 -7.24
C ARG A 345 -20.77 26.49 -6.24
N VAL A 346 -19.88 25.53 -6.44
CA VAL A 346 -19.86 24.25 -5.70
C VAL A 346 -18.52 24.02 -5.01
N LYS A 347 -18.56 23.80 -3.70
CA LYS A 347 -17.41 23.39 -2.89
C LYS A 347 -17.50 21.90 -2.60
N VAL A 348 -16.64 21.11 -3.23
CA VAL A 348 -16.53 19.66 -3.00
C VAL A 348 -15.67 19.41 -1.76
N GLN A 349 -16.19 18.64 -0.82
CA GLN A 349 -15.52 18.22 0.41
C GLN A 349 -15.41 16.70 0.44
N LEU A 350 -14.17 16.20 0.60
CA LEU A 350 -13.82 14.78 0.62
C LEU A 350 -12.94 14.48 1.83
N ASP A 351 -13.12 13.32 2.47
CA ASP A 351 -12.20 12.88 3.52
C ASP A 351 -11.08 11.93 3.03
N SER A 352 -11.20 11.44 1.79
CA SER A 352 -10.14 10.70 1.11
C SER A 352 -9.09 11.62 0.47
N ARG A 353 -7.95 11.76 1.16
CA ARG A 353 -6.74 12.38 0.58
C ARG A 353 -6.32 11.73 -0.74
N CYS A 354 -6.52 10.43 -0.88
CA CYS A 354 -6.16 9.69 -2.09
C CYS A 354 -7.03 10.15 -3.27
N ALA A 355 -8.35 10.20 -3.10
CA ALA A 355 -9.26 10.69 -4.12
C ALA A 355 -8.98 12.15 -4.47
N LEU A 356 -8.81 13.02 -3.45
CA LEU A 356 -8.51 14.43 -3.66
C LEU A 356 -7.20 14.63 -4.44
N GLN A 357 -6.14 13.91 -4.08
CA GLN A 357 -4.86 13.97 -4.79
C GLN A 357 -5.00 13.56 -6.26
N ILE A 358 -5.81 12.54 -6.55
CA ILE A 358 -6.09 12.12 -7.93
C ILE A 358 -6.83 13.21 -8.71
N LEU A 359 -7.82 13.87 -8.09
CA LEU A 359 -8.60 14.94 -8.73
C LEU A 359 -7.80 16.23 -8.97
N GLN A 360 -6.86 16.56 -8.07
CA GLN A 360 -6.03 17.76 -8.16
C GLN A 360 -4.75 17.57 -8.99
N SER A 361 -4.32 16.33 -9.20
CA SER A 361 -3.16 16.05 -10.05
C SER A 361 -3.50 16.27 -11.53
N PRO A 362 -2.51 16.62 -12.38
CA PRO A 362 -2.71 16.67 -13.82
C PRO A 362 -3.33 15.37 -14.34
N HIS A 363 -4.40 15.48 -15.12
CA HIS A 363 -5.10 14.31 -15.67
C HIS A 363 -4.14 13.49 -16.54
N ARG A 364 -4.21 12.18 -16.34
CA ARG A 364 -3.36 11.21 -17.01
C ARG A 364 -4.21 10.14 -17.65
N GLU A 365 -4.00 9.95 -18.94
CA GLU A 365 -4.72 8.97 -19.76
C GLU A 365 -4.36 7.51 -19.45
N ASP A 366 -3.20 7.28 -18.84
CA ASP A 366 -2.68 5.97 -18.46
C ASP A 366 -2.96 5.60 -16.99
N HIS A 367 -3.76 6.42 -16.28
CA HIS A 367 -4.16 6.14 -14.90
C HIS A 367 -5.35 5.17 -14.85
N ARG A 368 -5.38 4.24 -13.89
CA ARG A 368 -6.47 3.24 -13.76
C ARG A 368 -7.87 3.84 -13.52
N HIS A 369 -7.92 5.08 -13.05
CA HIS A 369 -9.16 5.83 -12.82
C HIS A 369 -9.39 6.92 -13.90
N SER A 370 -8.66 6.89 -15.02
CA SER A 370 -8.67 7.97 -16.02
C SER A 370 -10.07 8.28 -16.55
N ALA A 371 -10.94 7.28 -16.74
CA ALA A 371 -12.31 7.49 -17.21
C ALA A 371 -13.17 8.31 -16.25
N VAL A 372 -13.19 7.95 -14.95
CA VAL A 372 -13.95 8.71 -13.94
C VAL A 372 -13.35 10.10 -13.71
N VAL A 373 -12.01 10.22 -13.74
CA VAL A 373 -11.35 11.53 -13.65
C VAL A 373 -11.64 12.39 -14.89
N GLY A 374 -11.68 11.79 -16.08
CA GLY A 374 -12.06 12.50 -17.32
C GLY A 374 -13.49 13.04 -17.24
N ARG A 375 -14.43 12.26 -16.69
CA ARG A 375 -15.80 12.74 -16.41
C ARG A 375 -15.80 13.90 -15.41
N PHE A 376 -15.02 13.81 -14.34
CA PHE A 376 -14.85 14.93 -13.40
C PHE A 376 -14.29 16.19 -14.08
N GLN A 377 -13.25 16.05 -14.91
CA GLN A 377 -12.65 17.16 -15.66
C GLN A 377 -13.67 17.82 -16.60
N ALA A 378 -14.46 17.02 -17.31
CA ALA A 378 -15.54 17.51 -18.17
C ALA A 378 -16.63 18.26 -17.37
N LEU A 379 -16.95 17.82 -16.15
CA LEU A 379 -17.91 18.48 -15.27
C LEU A 379 -17.38 19.82 -14.77
N ILE A 380 -16.15 19.87 -14.24
CA ILE A 380 -15.58 21.14 -13.74
C ILE A 380 -15.26 22.13 -14.85
N GLY A 381 -15.13 21.68 -16.10
CA GLY A 381 -14.94 22.53 -17.28
C GLY A 381 -16.22 23.19 -17.82
N ARG A 382 -17.38 22.93 -17.21
CA ARG A 382 -18.63 23.62 -17.54
C ARG A 382 -18.62 25.07 -17.02
N ASP A 383 -19.64 25.85 -17.41
CA ASP A 383 -19.80 27.25 -16.99
C ASP A 383 -20.29 27.36 -15.53
N TRP A 384 -19.38 27.12 -14.57
CA TRP A 384 -19.59 27.24 -13.13
C TRP A 384 -18.26 27.29 -12.35
N GLU A 385 -18.30 27.70 -11.09
CA GLU A 385 -17.14 27.68 -10.17
C GLU A 385 -17.15 26.40 -9.32
N VAL A 386 -16.08 25.60 -9.38
CA VAL A 386 -15.91 24.41 -8.54
C VAL A 386 -14.59 24.50 -7.76
N SER A 387 -14.65 24.25 -6.46
CA SER A 387 -13.46 24.10 -5.61
C SER A 387 -13.49 22.76 -4.89
N THR A 388 -12.33 22.15 -4.66
CA THR A 388 -12.19 20.88 -3.94
C THR A 388 -11.37 21.10 -2.67
N SER A 389 -11.79 20.52 -1.55
CA SER A 389 -11.05 20.60 -0.29
C SER A 389 -11.08 19.27 0.47
N HIS A 390 -9.99 18.98 1.18
CA HIS A 390 -9.96 17.89 2.13
C HIS A 390 -10.70 18.30 3.40
N VAL A 391 -11.54 17.42 3.93
CA VAL A 391 -12.13 17.50 5.25
C VAL A 391 -11.73 16.27 6.05
N TYR A 392 -11.93 16.31 7.36
CA TYR A 392 -11.71 15.13 8.19
C TYR A 392 -13.01 14.31 8.28
N ARG A 393 -12.89 13.03 8.63
CA ARG A 393 -14.04 12.11 8.71
C ARG A 393 -15.12 12.60 9.67
N GLU A 394 -14.71 13.22 10.77
CA GLU A 394 -15.57 13.80 11.79
C GLU A 394 -16.49 14.89 11.22
N SER A 395 -16.07 15.57 10.15
CA SER A 395 -16.86 16.57 9.43
C SER A 395 -17.52 16.07 8.15
N ASN A 396 -17.44 14.77 7.84
CA ASN A 396 -18.05 14.15 6.65
C ASN A 396 -19.13 13.09 6.97
N LYS A 397 -19.60 13.02 8.22
CA LYS A 397 -20.50 11.95 8.70
C LYS A 397 -21.80 11.80 7.94
N CYS A 398 -22.40 12.91 7.48
CA CYS A 398 -23.59 12.85 6.64
C CYS A 398 -23.34 12.06 5.35
N ALA A 399 -22.19 12.26 4.70
CA ALA A 399 -21.84 11.55 3.48
C ALA A 399 -21.49 10.08 3.77
N ASP A 400 -20.76 9.80 4.85
CA ASP A 400 -20.46 8.43 5.31
C ASP A 400 -21.73 7.60 5.59
N TYR A 401 -22.71 8.20 6.26
CA TYR A 401 -24.02 7.59 6.46
C TYR A 401 -24.72 7.28 5.14
N LEU A 402 -24.71 8.23 4.19
CA LEU A 402 -25.33 8.04 2.87
C LEU A 402 -24.62 6.98 2.04
N ALA A 403 -23.29 6.92 2.07
CA ALA A 403 -22.52 5.89 1.41
C ALA A 403 -22.83 4.51 1.99
N SER A 404 -22.91 4.40 3.32
CA SER A 404 -23.30 3.18 4.02
C SER A 404 -24.72 2.73 3.68
N ARG A 405 -25.65 3.67 3.50
CA ARG A 405 -27.02 3.37 3.05
C ARG A 405 -27.04 2.80 1.63
N GLY A 406 -26.07 3.17 0.79
CA GLY A 406 -25.98 2.73 -0.60
C GLY A 406 -25.85 1.22 -0.78
N HIS A 407 -25.30 0.51 0.21
CA HIS A 407 -25.22 -0.94 0.21
C HIS A 407 -26.60 -1.63 0.24
N HIS A 408 -27.64 -0.92 0.65
CA HIS A 408 -28.98 -1.46 0.89
C HIS A 408 -30.01 -0.99 -0.15
N VAL A 409 -29.61 -0.20 -1.15
CA VAL A 409 -30.49 0.24 -2.23
C VAL A 409 -30.24 -0.55 -3.52
N PRO A 410 -31.17 -0.53 -4.49
CA PRO A 410 -30.95 -1.11 -5.81
C PRO A 410 -29.68 -0.55 -6.49
N LEU A 411 -29.10 -1.35 -7.40
CA LEU A 411 -27.93 -0.97 -8.20
C LEU A 411 -28.13 0.37 -8.91
N GLY A 412 -27.10 1.22 -8.88
CA GLY A 412 -27.11 2.53 -9.51
C GLY A 412 -27.42 3.69 -8.56
N PHE A 413 -27.82 4.82 -9.14
CA PHE A 413 -28.00 6.09 -8.45
C PHE A 413 -29.40 6.23 -7.86
N SER A 414 -29.49 6.66 -6.61
CA SER A 414 -30.75 6.95 -5.91
C SER A 414 -30.71 8.37 -5.35
N TYR A 415 -31.64 9.21 -5.79
CA TYR A 415 -31.81 10.59 -5.35
C TYR A 415 -32.84 10.70 -4.23
N PHE A 416 -32.57 11.56 -3.25
CA PHE A 416 -33.46 11.89 -2.15
C PHE A 416 -33.65 13.41 -2.06
N PRO A 417 -34.91 13.89 -2.01
CA PRO A 417 -35.20 15.29 -1.79
C PRO A 417 -34.86 15.75 -0.35
N PHE A 418 -34.96 17.06 -0.14
CA PHE A 418 -34.57 17.84 1.06
C PHE A 418 -35.04 17.26 2.42
N ASP A 419 -36.08 16.45 2.46
CA ASP A 419 -36.84 16.08 3.66
C ASP A 419 -36.62 14.64 4.16
N ASP A 420 -35.53 13.98 3.75
CA ASP A 420 -35.22 12.61 4.20
C ASP A 420 -35.07 12.54 5.75
N PRO A 421 -36.01 11.91 6.48
CA PRO A 421 -35.99 11.88 7.94
C PRO A 421 -34.77 11.14 8.52
N THR A 422 -34.17 10.25 7.73
CA THR A 422 -33.07 9.40 8.19
C THR A 422 -31.75 10.16 8.32
N LEU A 423 -31.62 11.30 7.64
CA LEU A 423 -30.49 12.23 7.74
C LEU A 423 -30.62 13.21 8.92
N GLY A 424 -31.80 13.34 9.52
CA GLY A 424 -32.13 14.45 10.42
C GLY A 424 -31.18 14.59 11.61
N HIS A 425 -30.76 13.49 12.22
CA HIS A 425 -29.83 13.54 13.36
C HIS A 425 -28.41 13.97 12.94
N TRP A 426 -27.87 13.44 11.84
CA TRP A 426 -26.54 13.83 11.33
C TRP A 426 -26.50 15.30 10.90
N LEU A 427 -27.54 15.77 10.22
CA LEU A 427 -27.68 17.19 9.84
C LEU A 427 -27.76 18.08 11.08
N LEU A 428 -28.49 17.65 12.11
CA LEU A 428 -28.60 18.40 13.36
C LEU A 428 -27.24 18.49 14.09
N TYR A 429 -26.45 17.42 14.10
CA TYR A 429 -25.08 17.42 14.64
C TYR A 429 -24.20 18.46 13.96
N ASP A 430 -24.24 18.51 12.62
CA ASP A 430 -23.45 19.46 11.84
C ASP A 430 -23.93 20.91 12.04
N ILE A 431 -25.25 21.15 12.07
CA ILE A 431 -25.84 22.49 12.29
C ILE A 431 -25.55 23.01 13.70
N GLN A 432 -25.53 22.13 14.71
CA GLN A 432 -25.19 22.49 16.09
C GLN A 432 -23.69 22.72 16.31
N GLY A 433 -22.85 22.49 15.29
CA GLY A 433 -21.40 22.65 15.39
C GLY A 433 -20.75 21.62 16.32
N VAL A 434 -21.36 20.43 16.47
CA VAL A 434 -20.77 19.36 17.28
C VAL A 434 -19.42 19.00 16.70
N SER A 435 -18.42 18.93 17.57
CA SER A 435 -17.03 18.70 17.18
C SER A 435 -16.45 17.51 17.93
N GLU A 436 -15.48 16.85 17.29
CA GLU A 436 -14.75 15.71 17.85
C GLU A 436 -13.24 15.97 17.83
N PRO A 437 -12.50 15.53 18.87
CA PRO A 437 -11.07 15.78 18.96
C PRO A 437 -10.28 14.93 17.95
N ARG A 438 -9.33 15.57 17.26
CA ARG A 438 -8.38 14.90 16.35
C ARG A 438 -6.97 15.45 16.55
N LEU A 439 -5.98 14.55 16.53
CA LEU A 439 -4.57 14.93 16.50
C LEU A 439 -4.16 15.35 15.09
N VAL A 440 -3.91 16.64 14.88
CA VAL A 440 -3.50 17.25 13.61
C VAL A 440 -2.00 17.53 13.63
N LEU A 441 -1.33 17.44 12.47
CA LEU A 441 0.06 17.86 12.33
C LEU A 441 0.10 19.38 12.24
N ASN A 442 0.91 20.05 13.07
CA ASN A 442 1.18 21.48 12.90
C ASN A 442 1.81 21.72 11.52
N GLU A 443 1.04 22.25 10.58
CA GLU A 443 1.57 22.91 9.39
C GLU A 443 2.09 24.27 9.87
N GLY A 444 3.33 24.29 10.36
CA GLY A 444 4.04 25.49 10.79
C GLY A 444 4.48 26.37 9.62
#